data_AF-A0A291W403-F1
#
_entry.id   AF-A0A291W403-F1
#
_cell.length_a   1.000
_cell.length_b   1.000
_cell.length_c   1.000
_cell.angle_alpha   90.00
_cell.angle_beta   90.00
_cell.angle_gamma   90.00
#
_symmetry.space_group_name_H-M   'P 1'
#
loop_
_entity.id
_entity.type
_entity.pdbx_description
1 polymer ?
#
loop_
_entity_poly.entity_id
_entity_poly.type
_entity_poly.pdbx_seq_one_letter_code
_entity_poly.pdbx_strand_id
1 'polypeptide(L)'
;MSRTASFEPLAEDHGCGCVPAPAEPDPGTTTDVMQARAIAAGLAEFGIGAADWSAAFDPQAAAVVLRVDTPRGLYALAIPAPGQSFPVRHRGMRIGTLDCRRTYGTADSYTAALFAAFLRDRAALSIPGRDVHHAPQNMA
;
A
#
# COMPACT_ATOMS: atom_id res chain seq x y z
N MET A 1 62.95 40.24 1.22
CA MET A 1 62.76 38.78 1.14
C MET A 1 61.34 38.45 1.56
N SER A 2 60.61 37.77 0.68
CA SER A 2 59.16 37.54 0.71
C SER A 2 58.82 36.18 1.33
N ARG A 3 57.81 36.10 2.21
CA ARG A 3 56.73 35.07 2.24
C ARG A 3 55.90 35.22 3.52
N THR A 4 54.70 35.81 3.44
CA THR A 4 53.40 35.15 3.25
C THR A 4 52.92 34.41 4.50
N ALA A 5 52.09 35.10 5.30
CA ALA A 5 51.14 34.47 6.20
C ALA A 5 50.11 33.73 5.35
N SER A 6 50.06 32.41 5.46
CA SER A 6 48.96 31.63 4.90
C SER A 6 47.76 31.80 5.80
N PHE A 7 46.86 32.70 5.41
CA PHE A 7 45.47 32.62 5.84
C PHE A 7 44.87 31.37 5.20
N GLU A 8 44.53 30.37 6.02
CA GLU A 8 43.58 29.34 5.62
C GLU A 8 42.24 30.01 5.28
N PRO A 9 41.68 29.81 4.08
CA PRO A 9 40.30 30.16 3.85
C PRO A 9 39.45 29.12 4.59
N LEU A 10 38.66 29.57 5.56
CA LEU A 10 37.44 28.86 5.95
C LEU A 10 36.65 28.64 4.65
N ALA A 11 36.67 27.40 4.15
CA ALA A 11 35.68 26.97 3.19
C ALA A 11 34.34 27.02 3.92
N GLU A 12 33.67 28.17 3.80
CA GLU A 12 32.23 28.24 3.99
C GLU A 12 31.63 27.31 2.94
N ASP A 13 31.42 26.05 3.35
CA ASP A 13 30.58 25.09 2.66
C ASP A 13 29.16 25.65 2.67
N HIS A 14 28.91 26.56 1.74
CA HIS A 14 27.58 26.93 1.28
C HIS A 14 27.06 25.71 0.52
N GLY A 15 26.80 24.64 1.27
CA GLY A 15 26.19 23.43 0.77
C GLY A 15 24.91 23.85 0.06
N CYS A 16 24.94 23.80 -1.26
CA CYS A 16 23.75 23.82 -2.08
C CYS A 16 22.70 22.98 -1.35
N GLY A 17 21.51 23.54 -1.12
CA GLY A 17 20.33 22.81 -0.61
C GLY A 17 19.82 21.74 -1.58
N CYS A 18 20.75 21.09 -2.28
CA CYS A 18 20.62 19.92 -3.10
C CYS A 18 20.09 18.80 -2.19
N VAL A 19 18.76 18.68 -2.12
CA VAL A 19 18.10 17.52 -1.54
C VAL A 19 18.69 16.29 -2.24
N PRO A 20 19.28 15.33 -1.49
CA PRO A 20 19.81 14.12 -2.09
C PRO A 20 18.74 13.47 -2.96
N ALA A 21 19.10 13.10 -4.19
CA ALA A 21 18.20 12.34 -5.04
C ALA A 21 17.77 11.09 -4.26
N PRO A 22 16.46 10.77 -4.21
CA PRO A 22 16.01 9.57 -3.55
C PRO A 22 16.70 8.38 -4.21
N ALA A 23 17.26 7.49 -3.37
CA ALA A 23 17.90 6.27 -3.87
C ALA A 23 16.93 5.50 -4.76
N GLU A 24 17.43 4.98 -5.88
CA GLU A 24 16.60 4.14 -6.76
C GLU A 24 16.09 2.92 -5.96
N PRO A 25 14.79 2.61 -6.06
CA PRO A 25 14.24 1.46 -5.36
C PRO A 25 14.86 0.17 -5.90
N ASP A 26 15.14 -0.77 -5.00
CA ASP A 26 15.59 -2.11 -5.36
C ASP A 26 14.65 -2.75 -6.43
N PRO A 27 15.18 -3.47 -7.43
CA PRO A 27 14.37 -4.10 -8.48
C PRO A 27 13.25 -5.02 -7.96
N GLY A 28 13.47 -5.70 -6.83
CA GLY A 28 12.46 -6.51 -6.17
C GLY A 28 11.31 -5.65 -5.63
N THR A 29 11.63 -4.52 -5.00
CA THR A 29 10.62 -3.53 -4.56
C THR A 29 9.81 -3.00 -5.73
N THR A 30 10.44 -2.71 -6.87
CA THR A 30 9.74 -2.25 -8.08
C THR A 30 8.76 -3.30 -8.60
N THR A 31 9.18 -4.57 -8.64
CA THR A 31 8.34 -5.70 -9.07
C THR A 31 7.15 -5.89 -8.13
N ASP A 32 7.38 -5.79 -6.82
CA ASP A 32 6.33 -5.90 -5.80
C ASP A 32 5.32 -4.74 -5.90
N VAL A 33 5.77 -3.52 -6.21
CA VAL A 33 4.88 -2.38 -6.50
C VAL A 33 4.04 -2.61 -7.75
N MET A 34 4.64 -3.15 -8.82
CA MET A 34 3.88 -3.49 -10.02
C MET A 34 2.81 -4.56 -9.73
N GLN A 35 3.16 -5.59 -8.96
CA GLN A 35 2.21 -6.60 -8.54
C GLN A 35 1.07 -6.02 -7.68
N ALA A 36 1.39 -5.18 -6.70
CA ALA A 36 0.39 -4.51 -5.86
C ALA A 36 -0.59 -3.69 -6.70
N ARG A 37 -0.09 -2.97 -7.72
CA ARG A 37 -0.94 -2.21 -8.67
C ARG A 37 -1.79 -3.12 -9.55
N ALA A 38 -1.27 -4.25 -10.01
CA ALA A 38 -2.04 -5.22 -10.81
C ALA A 38 -3.18 -5.83 -10.00
N ILE A 39 -2.92 -6.20 -8.74
CA ILE A 39 -3.96 -6.65 -7.80
C ILE A 39 -4.99 -5.53 -7.59
N ALA A 40 -4.53 -4.29 -7.37
CA ALA A 40 -5.42 -3.15 -7.15
C ALA A 40 -6.32 -2.82 -8.35
N ALA A 41 -5.80 -2.96 -9.58
CA ALA A 41 -6.59 -2.80 -10.79
C ALA A 41 -7.76 -3.81 -10.85
N GLY A 42 -7.52 -5.05 -10.40
CA GLY A 42 -8.58 -6.07 -10.28
C GLY A 42 -9.65 -5.75 -9.23
N LEU A 43 -9.37 -4.85 -8.27
CA LEU A 43 -10.36 -4.45 -7.27
C LEU A 43 -11.50 -3.58 -7.83
N ALA A 44 -11.31 -2.99 -9.02
CA ALA A 44 -12.33 -2.21 -9.70
C ALA A 44 -13.59 -3.04 -10.00
N GLU A 45 -13.43 -4.34 -10.31
CA GLU A 45 -14.54 -5.28 -10.52
C GLU A 45 -15.42 -5.46 -9.27
N PHE A 46 -14.90 -5.09 -8.10
CA PHE A 46 -15.57 -5.23 -6.80
C PHE A 46 -16.02 -3.89 -6.21
N GLY A 47 -15.90 -2.79 -6.97
CA GLY A 47 -16.37 -1.46 -6.59
C GLY A 47 -15.36 -0.59 -5.85
N ILE A 48 -14.07 -0.95 -5.85
CA ILE A 48 -12.99 -0.13 -5.26
C ILE A 48 -12.34 0.67 -6.39
N GLY A 49 -12.52 2.00 -6.38
CA GLY A 49 -12.00 2.87 -7.43
C GLY A 49 -10.51 3.14 -7.29
N ALA A 50 -9.89 3.67 -8.35
CA ALA A 50 -8.47 4.06 -8.34
C ALA A 50 -8.13 5.15 -7.32
N ALA A 51 -9.11 5.92 -6.86
CA ALA A 51 -8.94 6.91 -5.80
C ALA A 51 -8.92 6.29 -4.40
N ASP A 52 -9.43 5.07 -4.24
CA ASP A 52 -9.62 4.41 -2.95
C ASP A 52 -8.45 3.48 -2.59
N TRP A 53 -7.38 3.47 -3.39
CA TRP A 53 -6.21 2.65 -3.09
C TRP A 53 -4.88 3.34 -3.38
N SER A 54 -3.84 2.89 -2.67
CA SER A 54 -2.46 3.27 -2.92
C SER A 54 -1.54 2.07 -2.73
N ALA A 55 -0.45 2.01 -3.50
CA ALA A 55 0.57 0.97 -3.38
C ALA A 55 1.92 1.61 -3.12
N ALA A 56 2.57 1.25 -2.00
CA ALA A 56 3.87 1.78 -1.62
C ALA A 56 4.62 0.82 -0.70
N PHE A 57 5.95 0.97 -0.63
CA PHE A 57 6.75 0.29 0.37
C PHE A 57 6.40 0.77 1.78
N ASP A 58 6.27 -0.16 2.72
CA ASP A 58 6.05 0.13 4.13
C ASP A 58 7.27 -0.35 4.93
N PRO A 59 8.05 0.55 5.54
CA PRO A 59 9.25 0.18 6.29
C PRO A 59 8.93 -0.63 7.56
N GLN A 60 7.75 -0.46 8.16
CA GLN A 60 7.36 -1.24 9.34
C GLN A 60 7.00 -2.68 8.99
N ALA A 61 6.41 -2.89 7.81
CA ALA A 61 6.14 -4.23 7.30
C ALA A 61 7.34 -4.85 6.59
N ALA A 62 8.37 -4.05 6.28
CA ALA A 62 9.49 -4.41 5.41
C ALA A 62 9.01 -5.03 4.08
N ALA A 63 7.91 -4.51 3.53
CA ALA A 63 7.24 -5.06 2.35
C ALA A 63 6.46 -3.96 1.60
N VAL A 64 6.20 -4.19 0.32
CA VAL A 64 5.22 -3.39 -0.42
C VAL A 64 3.83 -3.72 0.08
N VAL A 65 3.01 -2.69 0.29
CA VAL A 65 1.62 -2.83 0.72
C VAL A 65 0.68 -2.13 -0.25
N LEU A 66 -0.42 -2.82 -0.56
CA LEU A 66 -1.61 -2.27 -1.18
C LEU A 66 -2.56 -1.82 -0.07
N ARG A 67 -2.77 -0.52 0.06
CA ARG A 67 -3.70 0.10 1.00
C ARG A 67 -5.00 0.39 0.28
N VAL A 68 -6.13 0.01 0.87
CA VAL A 68 -7.48 0.31 0.40
C VAL A 68 -8.18 1.12 1.48
N ASP A 69 -8.63 2.31 1.11
CA ASP A 69 -9.47 3.13 1.94
C ASP A 69 -10.91 2.61 1.90
N THR A 70 -11.54 2.53 3.06
CA THR A 70 -12.89 2.01 3.21
C THR A 70 -13.64 2.83 4.25
N PRO A 71 -14.99 2.80 4.27
CA PRO A 71 -15.77 3.42 5.34
C PRO A 71 -15.41 2.92 6.76
N ARG A 72 -14.79 1.74 6.89
CA ARG A 72 -14.32 1.17 8.17
C ARG A 72 -12.84 1.44 8.45
N GLY A 73 -12.21 2.28 7.64
CA GLY A 73 -10.82 2.68 7.71
C GLY A 73 -9.91 1.90 6.76
N LEU A 74 -8.61 2.14 6.92
CA LEU A 74 -7.58 1.66 6.00
C LEU A 74 -7.24 0.19 6.23
N TYR A 75 -7.39 -0.62 5.18
CA TYR A 75 -6.91 -2.00 5.13
C TYR A 75 -5.66 -2.08 4.25
N ALA A 76 -4.67 -2.87 4.66
CA ALA A 76 -3.43 -3.03 3.92
C ALA A 76 -3.13 -4.51 3.64
N LEU A 77 -2.99 -4.87 2.37
CA LEU A 77 -2.53 -6.17 1.90
C LEU A 77 -1.01 -6.06 1.65
N ALA A 78 -0.19 -6.83 2.36
CA ALA A 78 1.24 -6.86 2.06
C ALA A 78 1.55 -7.85 0.95
N ILE A 79 2.45 -7.49 0.05
CA ILE A 79 3.04 -8.39 -0.95
C ILE A 79 4.14 -9.19 -0.24
N PRO A 80 3.95 -10.50 -0.02
CA PRO A 80 4.89 -11.27 0.78
C PRO A 80 6.01 -11.82 -0.11
N ALA A 81 6.99 -12.52 0.48
CA ALA A 81 7.95 -13.30 -0.29
C ALA A 81 7.25 -14.47 -1.03
N PRO A 82 7.81 -14.99 -2.14
CA PRO A 82 7.31 -16.20 -2.77
C PRO A 82 7.16 -17.37 -1.79
N GLY A 83 6.07 -18.14 -1.91
CA GLY A 83 5.71 -19.26 -1.04
C GLY A 83 4.93 -18.88 0.22
N GLN A 84 4.83 -17.59 0.57
CA GLN A 84 4.09 -17.10 1.73
C GLN A 84 2.68 -16.65 1.37
N SER A 85 1.77 -16.72 2.35
CA SER A 85 0.41 -16.18 2.23
C SER A 85 0.38 -14.66 2.37
N PHE A 86 -0.57 -14.01 1.69
CA PHE A 86 -0.72 -12.55 1.74
C PHE A 86 -1.35 -12.11 3.06
N PRO A 87 -0.63 -11.40 3.95
CA PRO A 87 -1.20 -10.93 5.20
C PRO A 87 -2.01 -9.66 4.98
N VAL A 88 -3.13 -9.56 5.71
CA VAL A 88 -3.96 -8.36 5.74
C VAL A 88 -3.82 -7.68 7.09
N ARG A 89 -3.65 -6.36 7.06
CA ARG A 89 -3.49 -5.50 8.22
C ARG A 89 -4.61 -4.47 8.27
N HIS A 90 -4.98 -4.06 9.49
CA HIS A 90 -5.87 -2.95 9.78
C HIS A 90 -5.35 -2.24 11.01
N ARG A 91 -5.29 -0.91 10.98
CA ARG A 91 -4.72 -0.08 12.08
C ARG A 91 -3.33 -0.55 12.53
N GLY A 92 -2.49 -0.93 11.56
CA GLY A 92 -1.13 -1.42 11.82
C GLY A 92 -1.04 -2.85 12.37
N MET A 93 -2.15 -3.50 12.75
CA MET A 93 -2.15 -4.88 13.26
C MET A 93 -2.49 -5.88 12.15
N ARG A 94 -1.87 -7.05 12.16
CA ARG A 94 -2.26 -8.16 11.28
C ARG A 94 -3.58 -8.75 11.77
N ILE A 95 -4.59 -8.76 10.92
CA ILE A 95 -5.95 -9.23 11.25
C ILE A 95 -6.33 -10.52 10.52
N GLY A 96 -5.49 -10.98 9.59
CA GLY A 96 -5.70 -12.24 8.88
C GLY A 96 -4.73 -12.44 7.72
N THR A 97 -5.04 -13.41 6.88
CA THR A 97 -4.35 -13.73 5.63
C THR A 97 -5.36 -14.10 4.56
N LEU A 98 -5.00 -13.91 3.29
CA LEU A 98 -5.74 -14.50 2.19
C LEU A 98 -5.43 -16.00 2.08
N ASP A 99 -6.40 -16.78 1.63
CA ASP A 99 -6.28 -18.23 1.41
C ASP A 99 -5.56 -18.57 0.10
N CYS A 100 -4.51 -17.81 -0.22
CA CYS A 100 -3.60 -18.08 -1.32
C CYS A 100 -2.16 -17.80 -0.90
N ARG A 101 -1.20 -18.26 -1.70
CA ARG A 101 0.24 -18.02 -1.50
C ARG A 101 0.80 -17.32 -2.72
N ARG A 102 1.81 -16.48 -2.54
CA ARG A 102 2.50 -15.86 -3.67
C ARG A 102 3.31 -16.92 -4.42
N THR A 103 2.88 -17.27 -5.63
CA THR A 103 3.59 -18.17 -6.54
C THR A 103 3.54 -17.60 -7.95
N TYR A 104 4.41 -18.07 -8.85
CA TYR A 104 4.41 -17.65 -10.25
C TYR A 104 3.07 -17.91 -10.98
N GLY A 105 2.26 -18.85 -10.49
CA GLY A 105 0.95 -19.18 -11.07
C GLY A 105 -0.24 -18.49 -10.39
N THR A 106 -0.02 -17.73 -9.32
CA THR A 106 -1.13 -17.05 -8.63
C THR A 106 -1.50 -15.80 -9.40
N ALA A 107 -2.67 -15.80 -10.01
CA ALA A 107 -3.15 -14.64 -10.75
C ALA A 107 -3.43 -13.46 -9.81
N ASP A 108 -3.05 -12.25 -10.24
CA ASP A 108 -3.32 -11.03 -9.48
C ASP A 108 -4.82 -10.76 -9.35
N SER A 109 -5.61 -11.09 -10.38
CA SER A 109 -7.08 -11.03 -10.35
C SER A 109 -7.70 -11.97 -9.31
N TYR A 110 -7.14 -13.17 -9.16
CA TYR A 110 -7.56 -14.11 -8.12
C TYR A 110 -7.24 -13.57 -6.72
N THR A 111 -6.06 -12.98 -6.54
CA THR A 111 -5.67 -12.33 -5.28
C THR A 111 -6.57 -11.13 -4.98
N ALA A 112 -6.93 -10.33 -5.99
CA ALA A 112 -7.88 -9.23 -5.87
C ALA A 112 -9.27 -9.70 -5.43
N ALA A 113 -9.77 -10.80 -6.00
CA ALA A 113 -11.04 -11.39 -5.62
C ALA A 113 -11.05 -11.87 -4.16
N LEU A 114 -9.99 -12.54 -3.71
CA LEU A 114 -9.84 -12.96 -2.32
C LEU A 114 -9.76 -11.76 -1.37
N PHE A 115 -9.04 -10.70 -1.75
CA PHE A 115 -8.95 -9.50 -0.93
C PHE A 115 -10.29 -8.76 -0.83
N ALA A 116 -11.01 -8.60 -1.95
CA ALA A 116 -12.35 -8.03 -1.95
C ALA A 116 -13.33 -8.87 -1.10
N ALA A 117 -13.26 -10.20 -1.18
CA ALA A 117 -14.05 -11.08 -0.32
C ALA A 117 -13.72 -10.88 1.16
N PHE A 118 -12.44 -10.79 1.51
CA PHE A 118 -11.97 -10.51 2.87
C PHE A 118 -12.51 -9.16 3.41
N LEU A 119 -12.53 -8.12 2.57
CA LEU A 119 -13.07 -6.81 2.94
C LEU A 119 -14.59 -6.85 3.11
N ARG A 120 -15.32 -7.57 2.25
CA ARG A 120 -16.78 -7.76 2.38
C ARG A 120 -17.16 -8.51 3.65
N ASP A 121 -16.43 -9.57 3.98
CA ASP A 121 -16.66 -10.38 5.18
C ASP A 121 -16.60 -9.52 6.46
N ARG A 122 -15.71 -8.53 6.49
CA ARG A 122 -15.60 -7.56 7.59
C ARG A 122 -16.50 -6.33 7.45
N ALA A 123 -17.46 -6.35 6.52
CA ALA A 123 -18.32 -5.21 6.21
C ALA A 123 -17.53 -3.91 5.96
N ALA A 124 -16.35 -4.04 5.37
CA ALA A 124 -15.48 -2.92 5.00
C ALA A 124 -15.88 -2.34 3.64
N LEU A 125 -16.46 -3.13 2.72
CA LEU A 125 -17.02 -2.61 1.47
C LEU A 125 -18.54 -2.45 1.60
N SER A 126 -19.05 -1.32 1.11
CA SER A 126 -20.49 -1.13 0.91
C SER A 126 -20.97 -2.14 -0.13
N ILE A 127 -21.99 -2.91 0.21
CA ILE A 127 -22.63 -3.84 -0.72
C ILE A 127 -23.77 -3.07 -1.38
N PRO A 128 -23.75 -2.81 -2.69
CA PRO A 128 -24.87 -2.21 -3.38
C PRO A 128 -26.13 -3.03 -3.08
N GLY A 129 -27.10 -2.42 -2.40
CA GLY A 129 -28.39 -3.04 -2.05
C GLY A 129 -28.53 -3.62 -0.63
N ARG A 130 -27.48 -3.66 0.21
CA ARG A 130 -27.60 -4.15 1.61
C ARG A 130 -27.98 -3.06 2.63
N ASP A 131 -27.78 -1.79 2.29
CA ASP A 131 -28.06 -0.65 3.17
C ASP A 131 -29.49 -0.08 3.04
N VAL A 132 -30.42 -0.82 2.42
CA VAL A 132 -31.86 -0.49 2.50
C VAL A 132 -32.43 -1.12 3.78
N HIS A 133 -31.95 -0.69 4.94
CA HIS A 133 -32.78 -0.78 6.14
C HIS A 133 -33.82 0.33 6.02
N HIS A 134 -35.05 -0.06 5.66
CA HIS A 134 -36.24 0.76 5.84
C HIS A 134 -36.21 1.32 7.28
N ALA A 135 -35.91 2.61 7.42
CA ALA A 135 -36.25 3.30 8.65
C ALA A 135 -37.77 3.17 8.83
N PRO A 136 -38.28 2.76 10.00
CA PRO A 136 -39.71 2.77 10.24
C PRO A 136 -40.17 4.23 10.11
N GLN A 137 -41.02 4.48 9.11
CA GLN A 137 -41.73 5.75 9.00
C GLN A 137 -42.66 5.83 10.20
N ASN A 138 -42.21 6.51 11.26
CA ASN A 138 -43.09 6.91 12.35
C ASN A 138 -44.10 7.88 11.75
N MET A 139 -45.33 7.41 11.55
CA MET A 139 -46.50 8.26 11.34
C MET A 139 -46.76 9.00 12.64
N ALA A 140 -46.67 10.34 12.57
CA ALA A 140 -47.27 11.27 13.52
C ALA A 140 -47.98 12.35 12.71
#